data_AF-A0A450TNU3-F1
#
_entry.id   AF-A0A450TNU3-F1
#
_cell.length_a   1.000
_cell.length_b   1.000
_cell.length_c   1.000
_cell.angle_alpha   90.00
_cell.angle_beta   90.00
_cell.angle_gamma   90.00
#
_symmetry.space_group_name_H-M   'P 1'
#
loop_
_entity.id
_entity.type
_entity.pdbx_description
1 polymer ?
#
loop_
_entity_poly.entity_id
_entity_poly.type
_entity_poly.pdbx_seq_one_letter_code
_entity_poly.pdbx_strand_id
1 'polypeptide(L)'
;NALKEKLDYLKMNEKERREYDTFIDYARSAWGMIDNARREGREEGRELGRGEGEMTLLLRQLNRRFGPLQPETEQRIRDARPEVLALWGDRVLDAKTLEEVLS
;
A
#
# COMPACT_ATOMS: atom_id res chain seq x y z
N ASN A 1 3.16 20.10 27.92
CA ASN A 1 1.84 20.76 28.04
C ASN A 1 1.99 22.14 27.42
N ALA A 2 1.18 22.46 26.40
CA ALA A 2 1.25 23.66 25.57
C ALA A 2 1.31 24.98 26.37
N LEU A 3 0.75 25.00 27.59
CA LEU A 3 0.84 26.16 28.48
C LEU A 3 2.27 26.49 28.92
N LYS A 4 3.11 25.46 29.12
CA LYS A 4 4.51 25.61 29.54
C LYS A 4 5.36 26.16 28.40
N GLU A 5 5.21 25.61 27.19
CA GLU A 5 5.89 26.09 25.97
C GLU A 5 5.53 27.55 25.67
N LYS A 6 4.24 27.91 25.81
CA LYS A 6 3.80 29.31 25.63
C LYS A 6 4.40 30.25 26.66
N LEU A 7 4.49 29.84 27.93
CA LEU A 7 5.09 30.65 28.99
C LEU A 7 6.60 30.82 28.80
N ASP A 8 7.29 29.78 28.33
CA ASP A 8 8.73 29.82 28.04
C ASP A 8 9.03 30.71 26.82
N TYR A 9 8.20 30.67 25.78
CA TYR A 9 8.29 31.57 24.61
C TYR A 9 8.14 33.06 24.99
N LEU A 10 7.24 33.38 25.92
CA LEU A 10 7.05 34.75 26.39
C LEU A 10 8.26 35.30 27.16
N LYS A 11 9.07 34.43 27.77
CA LYS A 11 10.31 34.82 28.48
C LYS A 11 11.52 34.99 27.57
N MET A 12 11.44 34.51 26.32
CA MET A 12 12.51 34.65 25.33
C MET A 12 12.67 36.09 24.83
N ASN A 13 13.90 36.48 24.54
CA ASN A 13 14.19 37.69 23.80
C ASN A 13 13.90 37.52 22.29
N GLU A 14 13.97 38.60 21.52
CA GLU A 14 13.61 38.60 20.09
C GLU A 14 14.47 37.67 19.24
N LYS A 15 15.78 37.54 19.56
CA LYS A 15 16.69 36.64 18.86
C LYS A 15 16.32 35.17 19.12
N GLU A 16 16.10 34.83 20.39
CA GLU A 16 15.68 33.48 20.81
C GLU A 16 14.33 33.09 20.21
N ARG A 17 13.36 34.01 20.14
CA ARG A 17 12.06 33.76 19.50
C ARG A 17 12.21 33.45 18.01
N ARG A 18 13.03 34.22 17.27
CA ARG A 18 13.30 33.94 15.85
C ARG A 18 13.92 32.56 15.64
N GLU A 19 14.88 32.18 16.47
CA GLU A 19 15.52 30.86 16.41
C GLU A 19 14.51 29.75 16.74
N TYR A 20 13.68 29.95 17.76
CA TYR A 20 12.62 29.01 18.12
C TYR A 20 11.59 28.85 17.00
N ASP A 21 11.10 29.94 16.42
CA ASP A 21 10.10 29.89 15.33
C ASP A 21 10.67 29.16 14.11
N THR A 22 11.93 29.44 13.75
CA THR A 22 12.64 28.75 12.67
C THR A 22 12.77 27.24 12.96
N PHE A 23 13.11 26.87 14.19
CA PHE A 23 13.18 25.48 14.61
C PHE A 23 11.82 24.79 14.53
N ILE A 24 10.75 25.44 15.00
CA ILE A 24 9.40 24.88 14.97
C ILE A 24 8.91 24.70 13.54
N ASP A 25 9.16 25.65 12.65
CA ASP A 25 8.78 25.55 11.24
C ASP A 25 9.54 24.43 10.54
N TYR A 26 10.84 24.28 10.83
CA TYR A 26 11.63 23.13 10.37
C TYR A 26 11.05 21.81 10.88
N ALA A 27 10.79 21.70 12.18
CA ALA A 27 10.25 20.50 12.80
C ALA A 27 8.88 20.14 12.23
N ARG A 28 7.98 21.12 12.06
CA ARG A 28 6.66 20.91 11.45
C ARG A 28 6.78 20.39 10.02
N SER A 29 7.71 20.95 9.25
CA SER A 29 7.97 20.53 7.87
C SER A 29 8.51 19.10 7.81
N ALA A 30 9.49 18.77 8.66
CA ALA A 30 10.04 17.42 8.78
C ALA A 30 8.96 16.40 9.20
N TRP A 31 8.14 16.73 10.19
CA TRP A 31 7.01 15.88 10.58
C TRP A 31 5.99 15.69 9.46
N GLY A 32 5.67 16.75 8.72
CA GLY A 32 4.79 16.67 7.55
C GLY A 32 5.33 15.72 6.48
N MET A 33 6.63 15.79 6.19
CA MET A 33 7.28 14.86 5.25
C MET A 33 7.23 13.41 5.74
N ILE A 34 7.51 13.17 7.03
CA ILE A 34 7.46 11.82 7.61
C ILE A 34 6.04 11.25 7.59
N ASP A 35 5.02 12.05 7.91
CA ASP A 35 3.62 11.60 7.89
C ASP A 35 3.17 11.25 6.47
N ASN A 36 3.50 12.08 5.48
CA ASN A 36 3.21 11.81 4.07
C ASN A 36 3.89 10.52 3.59
N ALA A 37 5.20 10.37 3.82
CA ALA A 37 5.92 9.15 3.44
C ALA A 37 5.35 7.88 4.10
N ARG A 38 4.91 7.97 5.37
CA ARG A 38 4.23 6.86 6.06
C ARG A 38 2.86 6.55 5.47
N ARG A 39 2.15 7.56 4.97
CA ARG A 39 0.84 7.38 4.35
C ARG A 39 0.99 6.73 2.98
N GLU A 40 1.87 7.26 2.14
CA GLU A 40 2.21 6.72 0.83
C GLU A 40 2.68 5.26 0.94
N GLY A 41 3.65 4.97 1.80
CA GLY A 41 4.14 3.59 1.97
C GLY A 41 3.07 2.61 2.50
N ARG A 42 2.10 3.07 3.29
CA ARG A 42 0.96 2.23 3.70
C ARG A 42 -0.02 1.99 2.56
N GLU A 43 -0.25 3.00 1.74
CA GLU A 43 -1.14 2.91 0.58
C GLU A 43 -0.55 1.98 -0.48
N GLU A 44 0.69 2.21 -0.89
CA GLU A 44 1.43 1.34 -1.81
C GLU A 44 1.49 -0.11 -1.31
N GLY A 45 1.85 -0.31 -0.03
CA GLY A 45 1.90 -1.65 0.56
C GLY A 45 0.53 -2.36 0.58
N ARG A 46 -0.56 -1.61 0.77
CA ARG A 46 -1.93 -2.15 0.72
C ARG A 46 -2.34 -2.52 -0.70
N GLU A 47 -1.96 -1.73 -1.70
CA GLU A 47 -2.25 -2.01 -3.10
C GLU A 47 -1.48 -3.24 -3.60
N LEU A 48 -0.17 -3.30 -3.34
CA LEU A 48 0.67 -4.45 -3.68
C LEU A 48 0.16 -5.73 -2.99
N GLY A 49 -0.09 -5.66 -1.68
CA GLY A 49 -0.60 -6.81 -0.92
C GLY A 49 -1.98 -7.28 -1.37
N ARG A 50 -2.83 -6.38 -1.89
CA ARG A 50 -4.12 -6.78 -2.49
C ARG A 50 -3.89 -7.60 -3.76
N GLY A 51 -3.04 -7.12 -4.67
CA GLY A 51 -2.73 -7.83 -5.93
C GLY A 51 -2.09 -9.19 -5.69
N GLU A 52 -1.08 -9.27 -4.81
CA GLU A 52 -0.45 -10.54 -4.43
C GLU A 52 -1.44 -11.52 -3.79
N GLY A 53 -2.36 -11.00 -2.97
CA GLY A 53 -3.42 -11.77 -2.33
C GLY A 53 -4.42 -12.36 -3.33
N GLU A 54 -4.88 -11.55 -4.29
CA GLU A 54 -5.78 -11.99 -5.36
C GLU A 54 -5.13 -13.05 -6.25
N MET A 55 -3.90 -12.82 -6.71
CA MET A 55 -3.11 -13.78 -7.47
C MET A 55 -2.94 -15.12 -6.71
N THR A 56 -2.55 -15.06 -5.44
CA THR A 56 -2.33 -16.26 -4.62
C THR A 56 -3.62 -17.04 -4.42
N LEU A 57 -4.73 -16.33 -4.18
CA LEU A 57 -6.05 -16.94 -4.05
C LEU A 57 -6.47 -17.63 -5.36
N LEU A 58 -6.29 -16.96 -6.50
CA LEU A 58 -6.62 -17.48 -7.82
C LEU A 58 -5.81 -18.75 -8.14
N LEU A 59 -4.49 -18.73 -7.94
CA LEU A 59 -3.64 -19.90 -8.12
C LEU A 59 -4.12 -21.10 -7.29
N ARG A 60 -4.49 -20.85 -6.02
CA ARG A 60 -5.02 -21.91 -5.13
C ARG A 60 -6.36 -22.44 -5.62
N GLN A 61 -7.26 -21.58 -6.10
CA GLN A 61 -8.56 -21.98 -6.63
C GLN A 61 -8.41 -22.81 -7.92
N LEU A 62 -7.57 -22.36 -8.84
CA LEU A 62 -7.30 -23.05 -10.11
C LEU A 62 -6.66 -24.41 -9.88
N ASN A 63 -5.62 -24.49 -9.04
CA ASN A 63 -5.01 -25.77 -8.65
C ASN A 63 -6.03 -26.74 -8.03
N ARG A 64 -6.97 -26.22 -7.23
CA ARG A 64 -8.02 -27.04 -6.61
C ARG A 64 -9.09 -27.52 -7.59
N ARG A 65 -9.48 -26.71 -8.57
CA ARG A 65 -10.55 -27.05 -9.52
C ARG A 65 -10.05 -27.90 -10.69
N PHE A 66 -8.85 -27.61 -11.19
CA PHE A 66 -8.33 -28.18 -12.44
C PHE A 66 -7.09 -29.05 -12.24
N GLY A 67 -6.58 -29.17 -11.01
CA GLY A 67 -5.35 -29.89 -10.71
C GLY A 67 -4.10 -29.03 -10.90
N PRO A 68 -2.90 -29.62 -10.75
CA PRO A 68 -1.63 -28.91 -10.86
C PRO A 68 -1.51 -28.11 -12.16
N LEU A 69 -1.22 -26.82 -12.04
CA LEU A 69 -1.02 -25.95 -13.20
C LEU A 69 0.36 -26.19 -13.82
N GLN A 70 0.44 -26.02 -15.14
CA GLN A 70 1.73 -26.02 -15.83
C GLN A 70 2.52 -24.75 -15.43
N PRO A 71 3.87 -24.82 -15.36
CA PRO A 71 4.69 -23.68 -14.96
C PRO A 71 4.42 -22.38 -15.75
N GLU A 72 4.17 -22.50 -17.05
CA GLU A 72 3.88 -21.37 -17.93
C GLU A 72 2.54 -20.71 -17.58
N THR A 73 1.56 -21.50 -17.14
CA THR A 73 0.26 -21.00 -16.70
C THR A 73 0.38 -20.27 -15.37
N GLU A 74 1.14 -20.82 -14.42
CA GLU A 74 1.40 -20.14 -13.16
C GLU A 74 2.12 -18.81 -13.38
N GLN A 75 3.12 -18.79 -14.27
CA GLN A 75 3.85 -17.57 -14.59
C GLN A 75 2.93 -16.51 -15.23
N ARG A 76 2.08 -16.92 -16.17
CA ARG A 76 1.07 -16.04 -16.77
C ARG A 76 0.14 -15.41 -15.72
N ILE A 77 -0.21 -16.15 -14.67
CA ILE A 77 -1.03 -15.63 -13.56
C ILE A 77 -0.22 -14.68 -12.68
N ARG A 78 1.05 -14.98 -12.39
CA ARG A 78 1.92 -14.11 -11.59
C ARG A 78 2.20 -12.76 -12.25
N ASP A 79 2.30 -12.75 -13.58
CA ASP A 79 2.57 -11.55 -14.37
C ASP A 79 1.29 -10.81 -14.79
N ALA A 80 0.11 -11.33 -14.44
CA ALA A 80 -1.16 -10.72 -14.80
C ALA A 80 -1.39 -9.43 -14.01
N ARG A 81 -1.93 -8.42 -14.70
CA ARG A 81 -2.37 -7.18 -14.05
C ARG A 81 -3.56 -7.45 -13.12
N PRO A 82 -3.76 -6.64 -12.06
CA PRO A 82 -4.86 -6.82 -11.10
C PRO A 82 -6.24 -6.95 -11.75
N GLU A 83 -6.52 -6.19 -12.80
CA GLU A 83 -7.83 -6.22 -13.47
C GLU A 83 -8.07 -7.55 -14.20
N VAL A 84 -6.99 -8.18 -14.70
CA VAL A 84 -7.05 -9.50 -15.35
C VAL A 84 -7.22 -10.59 -14.30
N LEU A 85 -6.53 -10.48 -13.16
CA LEU A 85 -6.70 -11.39 -12.03
C LEU A 85 -8.14 -11.37 -11.48
N ALA A 86 -8.73 -10.19 -11.33
CA ALA A 86 -10.11 -10.03 -10.90
C ALA A 86 -11.10 -10.69 -11.89
N LEU A 87 -10.94 -10.44 -13.19
CA LEU A 87 -11.75 -11.06 -14.24
C LEU A 87 -11.66 -12.59 -14.21
N TRP A 88 -10.46 -13.13 -14.07
CA TRP A 88 -10.26 -14.58 -13.93
C TRP A 88 -10.86 -15.11 -12.63
N GLY A 89 -10.76 -14.36 -11.53
CA GLY A 89 -11.41 -14.66 -10.26
C GLY A 89 -12.93 -14.81 -10.38
N ASP A 90 -13.59 -13.94 -11.15
CA ASP A 90 -15.02 -14.04 -11.40
C ASP A 90 -15.36 -15.28 -12.24
N ARG A 91 -14.59 -15.53 -13.30
CA ARG A 91 -14.79 -16.71 -14.18
C ARG A 91 -14.48 -18.04 -13.50
N VAL A 92 -13.68 -18.04 -12.44
CA VAL A 92 -13.44 -19.26 -11.63
C VAL A 92 -14.73 -19.77 -11.00
N LEU A 93 -15.80 -18.98 -10.92
CA LEU A 93 -17.05 -19.42 -10.30
C LEU A 93 -17.91 -20.31 -11.23
N ASP A 94 -17.85 -20.11 -12.54
CA ASP A 94 -18.78 -20.72 -13.50
C ASP A 94 -18.10 -21.53 -14.61
N ALA A 95 -16.89 -21.14 -15.03
CA ALA A 95 -16.10 -21.79 -16.09
C ALA A 95 -15.92 -23.28 -15.85
N LYS A 96 -16.03 -24.08 -16.92
CA LYS A 96 -15.88 -25.54 -16.93
C LYS A 96 -14.44 -25.98 -17.20
N THR A 97 -13.65 -25.13 -17.81
CA THR A 97 -12.25 -25.42 -18.17
C THR A 97 -11.30 -24.32 -17.71
N LEU A 98 -10.02 -24.68 -17.60
CA LEU A 98 -8.95 -23.72 -17.29
C LEU A 98 -8.85 -22.64 -18.38
N GLU A 99 -8.94 -23.03 -19.65
CA GLU A 99 -8.94 -22.12 -20.81
C GLU A 99 -10.07 -21.09 -20.75
N GLU A 100 -11.28 -21.49 -20.35
CA GLU A 100 -12.41 -20.56 -20.21
C GLU A 100 -12.12 -19.48 -19.15
N VAL A 101 -11.50 -19.85 -18.03
CA VAL A 101 -11.08 -18.87 -17.03
C VAL A 101 -10.08 -17.90 -17.65
N LEU A 102 -9.01 -18.43 -18.23
CA LEU A 102 -7.83 -17.69 -18.68
C LEU A 102 -7.98 -17.06 -20.08
N SER A 103 -9.19 -17.07 -20.65
CA SER A 103 -9.47 -16.49 -21.97
C SER A 103 -9.45 -14.96 -22.00
#